data_AF-A0A1E4YIB5-F1
#
_entry.id   AF-A0A1E4YIB5-F1
#
_cell.length_a   1.000
_cell.length_b   1.000
_cell.length_c   1.000
_cell.angle_alpha   90.00
_cell.angle_beta   90.00
_cell.angle_gamma   90.00
#
_symmetry.space_group_name_H-M   'P 1'
#
loop_
_entity.id
_entity.type
_entity.pdbx_description
1 polymer ?
#
loop_
_entity_poly.entity_id
_entity_poly.type
_entity_poly.pdbx_seq_one_letter_code
_entity_poly.pdbx_strand_id
1 'polypeptide(L)'
;MSYMIDIAQYGQLRTLRQGKMAMILTPALCRAARGFLDWTQTDLAHRSGVSRSTIRDYEGNRHSLHRATEAQLRLALELGGIAFFRIEGHEIGICTKALVAEAPAPTHTESCEILSSAGERNRTPPKPEQ
;
A
#
# COMPACT_ATOMS: atom_id res chain seq x y z
N MET A 1 -20.10 -16.50 -3.24
CA MET A 1 -18.67 -16.43 -3.59
C MET A 1 -18.54 -15.58 -4.84
N SER A 2 -17.96 -14.38 -4.73
CA SER A 2 -17.68 -13.52 -5.90
C SER A 2 -16.22 -13.09 -5.80
N TYR A 3 -15.38 -13.64 -6.66
CA TYR A 3 -14.02 -13.18 -6.88
C TYR A 3 -13.87 -12.92 -8.37
N MET A 4 -14.33 -11.75 -8.81
CA MET A 4 -13.98 -11.17 -10.10
C MET A 4 -12.97 -10.06 -9.79
N ILE A 5 -11.68 -10.39 -9.84
CA ILE A 5 -10.61 -9.40 -9.81
C ILE A 5 -10.26 -9.15 -11.28
N ASP A 6 -10.57 -7.96 -11.77
CA ASP A 6 -10.29 -7.47 -13.11
C ASP A 6 -8.78 -7.57 -13.44
N ILE A 7 -8.42 -8.52 -14.31
CA ILE A 7 -7.07 -8.67 -14.90
C ILE A 7 -7.11 -8.06 -16.30
N ALA A 8 -7.41 -6.76 -16.41
CA ALA A 8 -7.58 -6.09 -17.70
C ALA A 8 -6.66 -4.88 -17.94
N GLN A 9 -5.70 -4.58 -17.07
CA GLN A 9 -4.95 -3.31 -17.20
C GLN A 9 -3.62 -3.37 -17.98
N TYR A 10 -3.23 -4.49 -18.59
CA TYR A 10 -1.92 -4.59 -19.25
C TYR A 10 -2.00 -4.99 -20.73
N GLY A 11 -2.72 -4.17 -21.49
CA GLY A 11 -2.63 -4.11 -22.94
C GLY A 11 -1.41 -3.31 -23.40
N GLN A 12 -0.38 -4.04 -23.85
CA GLN A 12 0.49 -3.80 -25.02
C GLN A 12 0.88 -2.36 -25.43
N LEU A 13 2.20 -2.08 -25.55
CA LEU A 13 2.80 -1.28 -26.64
C LEU A 13 4.35 -1.39 -26.69
N ARG A 14 4.83 -2.00 -27.79
CA ARG A 14 5.96 -1.67 -28.69
C ARG A 14 7.36 -1.26 -28.14
N THR A 15 8.33 -2.10 -28.50
CA THR A 15 9.67 -1.81 -29.08
C THR A 15 10.31 -0.43 -28.81
N LEU A 16 11.39 -0.40 -28.02
CA LEU A 16 12.73 0.15 -28.32
C LEU A 16 13.68 0.02 -27.09
N ARG A 17 14.95 -0.34 -27.34
CA ARG A 17 16.17 -0.18 -26.51
C ARG A 17 16.07 -0.41 -24.99
N GLN A 18 16.66 -1.51 -24.50
CA GLN A 18 17.21 -1.71 -23.15
C GLN A 18 16.54 -0.90 -22.02
N GLY A 19 15.22 -1.05 -21.88
CA GLY A 19 14.50 -0.75 -20.66
C GLY A 19 14.17 -2.08 -20.02
N LYS A 20 14.97 -2.52 -19.04
CA LYS A 20 14.54 -3.53 -18.06
C LYS A 20 13.31 -2.92 -17.36
N MET A 21 12.14 -3.08 -17.98
CA MET A 21 10.85 -2.68 -17.43
C MET A 21 10.87 -3.16 -15.99
N ALA A 22 10.76 -2.27 -15.02
CA ALA A 22 11.30 -2.50 -13.69
C ALA A 22 10.60 -3.69 -13.02
N MET A 23 11.24 -4.88 -13.04
CA MET A 23 10.86 -5.92 -12.09
C MET A 23 11.19 -5.36 -10.71
N ILE A 24 10.16 -5.17 -9.90
CA ILE A 24 10.32 -4.68 -8.54
C ILE A 24 10.94 -5.78 -7.70
N LEU A 25 10.56 -7.02 -7.96
CA LEU A 25 11.11 -8.17 -7.29
C LEU A 25 12.40 -8.57 -8.02
N THR A 26 13.53 -8.45 -7.32
CA THR A 26 14.79 -9.07 -7.75
C THR A 26 14.98 -10.40 -7.01
N PRO A 27 15.81 -11.33 -7.52
CA PRO A 27 16.10 -12.58 -6.80
C PRO A 27 16.64 -12.36 -5.37
N ALA A 28 17.49 -11.35 -5.18
CA ALA A 28 17.99 -10.99 -3.86
C ALA A 28 16.87 -10.49 -2.94
N LEU A 29 15.98 -9.63 -3.46
CA LEU A 29 14.86 -9.10 -2.71
C LEU A 29 13.82 -10.17 -2.36
N CYS A 30 13.62 -11.14 -3.25
CA CYS A 30 12.78 -12.30 -2.98
C CYS A 30 13.32 -13.11 -1.80
N ARG A 31 14.62 -13.43 -1.78
CA ARG A 31 15.26 -14.12 -0.64
C ARG A 31 15.20 -13.29 0.64
N ALA A 32 15.43 -11.97 0.54
CA ALA A 32 15.37 -11.07 1.69
C ALA A 32 13.96 -11.02 2.29
N ALA A 33 12.93 -10.82 1.46
CA ALA A 33 11.54 -10.78 1.89
C ALA A 33 11.10 -12.12 2.50
N ARG A 34 11.54 -13.23 1.90
CA ARG A 34 11.21 -14.55 2.39
C ARG A 34 11.93 -14.87 3.72
N GLY A 35 13.19 -14.45 3.86
CA GLY A 35 13.92 -14.53 5.14
C GLY A 35 13.32 -13.62 6.21
N PHE A 36 12.82 -12.44 5.84
CA PHE A 36 12.12 -11.53 6.73
C PHE A 36 10.82 -12.13 7.31
N LEU A 37 10.15 -13.00 6.54
CA LEU A 37 8.93 -13.71 6.94
C LEU A 37 9.19 -15.09 7.58
N ASP A 38 10.45 -15.50 7.74
CA ASP A 38 10.84 -16.87 8.12
C ASP A 38 10.19 -17.96 7.24
N TRP A 39 10.02 -17.67 5.95
CA TRP A 39 9.42 -18.60 4.99
C TRP A 39 10.46 -19.48 4.29
N THR A 40 10.13 -20.76 4.11
CA THR A 40 10.85 -21.64 3.20
C THR A 40 10.43 -21.40 1.75
N GLN A 41 11.20 -21.93 0.78
CA GLN A 41 10.78 -21.92 -0.63
C GLN A 41 9.44 -22.62 -0.86
N THR A 42 9.13 -23.64 -0.05
CA THR A 42 7.87 -24.37 -0.11
C THR A 42 6.71 -23.52 0.43
N ASP A 43 6.93 -22.74 1.48
CA ASP A 43 5.90 -21.83 2.01
C ASP A 43 5.52 -20.76 0.99
N LEU A 44 6.53 -20.15 0.35
CA LEU A 44 6.29 -19.18 -0.71
C LEU A 44 5.58 -19.83 -1.92
N ALA A 45 5.95 -21.06 -2.28
CA ALA A 45 5.29 -21.81 -3.35
C ALA A 45 3.80 -22.00 -3.05
N HIS A 46 3.48 -22.47 -1.85
CA HIS A 46 2.10 -22.71 -1.41
C HIS A 46 1.27 -21.41 -1.40
N ARG A 47 1.84 -20.32 -0.91
CA ARG A 47 1.13 -19.03 -0.79
C ARG A 47 0.97 -18.28 -2.12
N SER A 48 1.90 -18.45 -3.05
CA SER A 48 1.88 -17.76 -4.36
C SER A 48 1.22 -18.57 -5.48
N GLY A 49 1.06 -19.88 -5.31
CA GLY A 49 0.64 -20.79 -6.37
C GLY A 49 1.72 -21.03 -7.44
N VAL A 50 2.95 -20.59 -7.20
CA VAL A 50 4.10 -20.79 -8.09
C VAL A 50 4.86 -22.04 -7.67
N SER A 51 5.35 -22.83 -8.65
CA SER A 51 6.10 -24.06 -8.32
C SER A 51 7.37 -23.76 -7.52
N ARG A 52 7.71 -24.63 -6.56
CA ARG A 52 8.95 -24.54 -5.77
C ARG A 52 10.20 -24.50 -6.65
N SER A 53 10.22 -25.26 -7.75
CA SER A 53 11.31 -25.26 -8.74
C SER A 53 11.47 -23.90 -9.41
N THR A 54 10.38 -23.26 -9.81
CA THR A 54 10.40 -21.91 -10.39
C THR A 54 10.97 -20.89 -9.40
N ILE A 55 10.58 -20.96 -8.13
CA ILE A 55 11.11 -20.08 -7.07
C ILE A 55 12.60 -20.31 -6.86
N ARG A 56 13.02 -21.57 -6.73
CA ARG A 56 14.44 -21.94 -6.56
C ARG A 56 15.29 -21.42 -7.73
N ASP A 57 14.84 -21.65 -8.95
CA ASP A 57 15.60 -21.28 -10.16
C ASP A 57 15.68 -19.76 -10.32
N TYR A 58 14.60 -19.05 -9.97
CA TYR A 58 14.59 -17.59 -9.92
C TYR A 58 15.50 -17.03 -8.83
N GLU A 59 15.40 -17.52 -7.59
CA GLU A 59 16.27 -17.12 -6.47
C GLU A 59 17.75 -17.44 -6.76
N GLY A 60 18.02 -18.50 -7.52
CA GLY A 60 19.35 -18.86 -8.00
C GLY A 60 19.86 -18.03 -9.18
N ASN A 61 19.12 -17.00 -9.61
CA ASN A 61 19.46 -16.11 -10.71
C ASN A 61 19.66 -16.85 -12.05
N ARG A 62 19.00 -18.00 -12.24
CA ARG A 62 19.11 -18.83 -13.45
C ARG A 62 18.16 -18.39 -14.56
N HIS A 63 16.98 -17.85 -14.18
CA HIS A 63 15.97 -17.37 -15.11
C HIS A 63 15.33 -16.07 -14.63
N SER A 64 14.93 -15.21 -15.57
CA SER A 64 14.00 -14.12 -15.30
C SER A 64 12.58 -14.66 -15.19
N LEU A 65 11.78 -14.08 -14.30
CA LEU A 65 10.36 -14.39 -14.21
C LEU A 65 9.56 -13.71 -15.32
N HIS A 66 8.45 -14.34 -15.68
CA HIS A 66 7.39 -13.67 -16.39
C HIS A 66 6.65 -12.72 -15.44
N ARG A 67 6.02 -11.67 -15.99
CA ARG A 67 5.33 -10.63 -15.22
C ARG A 67 4.22 -11.17 -14.32
N ALA A 68 3.44 -12.11 -14.84
CA ALA A 68 2.38 -12.75 -14.07
C ALA A 68 2.95 -13.47 -12.84
N THR A 69 4.03 -14.23 -13.02
CA THR A 69 4.68 -14.97 -11.92
C THR A 69 5.35 -14.02 -10.92
N GLU A 70 5.98 -12.95 -11.38
CA GLU A 70 6.51 -11.89 -10.51
C GLU A 70 5.40 -11.28 -9.63
N ALA A 71 4.24 -10.97 -10.24
CA ALA A 71 3.10 -10.41 -9.53
C ALA A 71 2.54 -11.38 -8.48
N GLN A 72 2.46 -12.68 -8.78
CA GLN A 72 2.03 -13.71 -7.83
C GLN A 72 2.96 -13.80 -6.61
N LEU A 73 4.28 -13.80 -6.83
CA LEU A 73 5.26 -13.83 -5.74
C LEU A 73 5.20 -12.56 -4.89
N ARG A 74 5.16 -11.39 -5.55
CA ARG A 74 5.05 -10.09 -4.87
C ARG A 74 3.79 -10.04 -4.02
N LEU A 75 2.63 -10.40 -4.58
CA LEU A 75 1.36 -10.38 -3.87
C LEU A 75 1.40 -11.31 -2.65
N ALA A 76 1.94 -12.52 -2.79
CA ALA A 76 2.06 -13.45 -1.67
C ALA A 76 2.91 -12.89 -0.52
N LEU A 77 4.04 -12.25 -0.85
CA LEU A 77 4.91 -11.59 0.13
C LEU A 77 4.22 -10.38 0.78
N GLU A 78 3.46 -9.61 0.01
CA GLU A 78 2.69 -8.46 0.52
C GLU A 78 1.57 -8.87 1.47
N LEU A 79 0.87 -9.96 1.14
CA LEU A 79 -0.12 -10.59 2.02
C LEU A 79 0.53 -11.21 3.27
N GLY A 80 1.81 -11.57 3.18
CA GLY A 80 2.63 -12.01 4.32
C GLY A 80 2.96 -10.91 5.32
N GLY A 81 2.70 -9.64 5.00
CA GLY A 81 2.96 -8.51 5.90
C GLY A 81 4.20 -7.68 5.53
N ILE A 82 4.74 -7.86 4.33
CA ILE A 82 5.79 -6.98 3.78
C ILE A 82 5.18 -5.90 2.89
N ALA A 83 5.81 -4.74 2.81
CA ALA A 83 5.57 -3.78 1.74
C ALA A 83 6.87 -3.52 0.97
N PHE A 84 6.76 -3.44 -0.35
CA PHE A 84 7.86 -3.04 -1.23
C PHE A 84 7.75 -1.55 -1.55
N PHE A 85 8.84 -0.82 -1.42
CA PHE A 85 8.89 0.61 -1.73
C PHE A 85 10.13 0.95 -2.55
N ARG A 86 10.05 2.05 -3.31
CA ARG A 86 11.13 2.56 -4.13
C ARG A 86 11.77 3.76 -3.43
N ILE A 87 13.09 3.78 -3.40
CA ILE A 87 13.89 4.92 -2.90
C ILE A 87 14.35 5.73 -4.13
N GLU A 88 14.52 7.04 -3.97
CA GLU A 88 15.11 7.90 -4.99
C GLU A 88 16.46 7.31 -5.45
N GLY A 89 16.63 7.07 -6.75
CA GLY A 89 17.84 6.40 -7.28
C GLY A 89 17.63 4.96 -7.80
N HIS A 90 16.38 4.52 -7.96
CA HIS A 90 15.99 3.20 -8.50
C HIS A 90 16.18 2.00 -7.54
N GLU A 91 16.55 2.27 -6.30
CA GLU A 91 16.68 1.24 -5.27
C GLU A 91 15.31 0.79 -4.76
N ILE A 92 15.23 -0.45 -4.29
CA ILE A 92 13.98 -1.06 -3.82
C ILE A 92 14.23 -1.67 -2.45
N GLY A 93 13.43 -1.24 -1.48
CA GLY A 93 13.45 -1.72 -0.10
C GLY A 93 12.24 -2.59 0.24
N ILE A 94 12.35 -3.29 1.36
CA ILE A 94 11.24 -4.00 2.03
C ILE A 94 11.07 -3.46 3.46
N CYS A 95 9.83 -3.32 3.92
CA CYS A 95 9.51 -2.95 5.30
C CYS A 95 8.30 -3.75 5.80
N THR A 96 8.06 -3.75 7.11
CA THR A 96 6.81 -4.28 7.67
C THR A 96 5.63 -3.44 7.18
N LYS A 97 4.57 -4.09 6.73
CA LYS A 97 3.29 -3.44 6.51
C LYS A 97 2.65 -3.21 7.89
N ALA A 98 2.75 -1.98 8.40
CA ALA A 98 1.98 -1.59 9.58
C ALA A 98 0.49 -1.72 9.25
N LEU A 99 -0.23 -2.52 10.04
CA LEU A 99 -1.67 -2.40 10.09
C LEU A 99 -1.94 -1.04 10.72
N VAL A 100 -2.36 -0.07 9.91
CA VAL A 100 -3.02 1.11 10.45
C VAL A 100 -4.28 0.56 11.12
N ALA A 101 -4.23 0.38 12.44
CA ALA A 101 -5.43 0.27 13.22
C ALA A 101 -6.23 1.54 12.89
N GLU A 102 -7.37 1.37 12.23
CA GLU A 102 -8.34 2.45 12.02
C GLU A 102 -8.56 3.10 13.39
N ALA A 103 -7.93 4.25 13.61
CA ALA A 103 -8.32 5.14 14.67
C ALA A 103 -9.73 5.61 14.30
N PRO A 104 -10.75 5.38 15.15
CA PRO A 104 -12.10 5.81 14.83
C PRO A 104 -12.07 7.32 14.58
N ALA A 105 -12.68 7.73 13.46
CA ALA A 105 -12.80 9.10 13.03
C ALA A 105 -13.20 10.02 14.21
N PRO A 106 -12.60 11.21 14.37
CA PRO A 106 -12.97 12.11 15.46
C PRO A 106 -14.41 12.60 15.25
N THR A 107 -15.36 11.98 15.95
CA THR A 107 -16.67 12.58 16.22
C THR A 107 -16.46 13.64 17.30
N HIS A 108 -16.05 14.84 16.90
CA HIS A 108 -16.23 16.02 17.73
C HIS A 108 -17.37 16.85 17.13
N THR A 109 -18.59 16.42 17.44
CA THR A 109 -19.77 17.29 17.37
C THR A 109 -19.55 18.39 18.39
N GLU A 110 -19.43 19.63 17.91
CA GLU A 110 -19.30 20.81 18.74
C GLU A 110 -20.46 20.87 19.74
N SER A 111 -20.12 20.94 21.03
CA SER A 111 -21.05 21.33 22.09
C SER A 111 -20.31 22.35 22.95
N CYS A 112 -20.36 23.60 22.52
CA CYS A 112 -19.97 24.73 23.36
C CYS A 112 -21.25 25.27 24.00
N GLU A 113 -21.55 24.78 25.20
CA GLU A 113 -22.63 25.29 26.03
C GLU A 113 -22.31 26.71 26.53
N ILE A 114 -23.13 27.65 26.06
CA ILE A 114 -23.78 28.76 26.80
C ILE A 114 -23.04 29.33 28.03
N LEU A 115 -22.61 30.59 27.91
CA LEU A 115 -22.57 31.52 29.05
C LEU A 115 -23.61 32.64 28.85
N SER A 116 -24.71 32.50 29.59
CA SER A 116 -25.68 33.56 29.87
C SER A 116 -25.02 34.72 30.63
N SER A 117 -25.17 35.94 30.12
CA SER A 117 -25.04 37.17 30.91
C SER A 117 -26.17 38.11 30.56
N ALA A 118 -27.19 38.14 31.42
CA ALA A 118 -28.23 39.16 31.46
C ALA A 118 -27.62 40.51 31.89
N GLY A 119 -28.16 41.61 31.38
CA GLY A 119 -27.75 42.96 31.78
C GLY A 119 -28.29 44.06 30.88
N GLU A 120 -29.60 44.26 30.93
CA GLU A 120 -30.34 45.36 30.30
C GLU A 120 -29.74 46.74 30.63
N ARG A 121 -29.55 47.60 29.63
CA ARG A 121 -29.63 49.06 29.81
C ARG A 121 -30.25 49.74 28.61
N ASN A 122 -31.55 49.95 28.79
CA ASN A 122 -32.38 51.01 28.23
C ASN A 122 -31.59 52.31 27.95
N ARG A 123 -31.62 52.81 26.71
CA ARG A 123 -31.34 54.22 26.42
C ARG A 123 -32.13 54.70 25.20
N THR A 124 -33.21 55.41 25.52
CA THR A 124 -34.08 56.19 24.65
C THR A 124 -33.29 57.23 23.84
N PRO A 125 -33.56 57.41 22.53
CA PRO A 125 -33.03 58.54 21.76
C PRO A 125 -33.91 59.81 21.94
N PRO A 126 -33.33 61.02 22.00
CA PRO A 126 -34.07 62.27 22.10
C PRO A 126 -34.71 62.71 20.76
N LYS A 127 -35.81 63.46 20.87
CA LYS A 127 -36.61 64.12 19.82
C LYS A 127 -36.70 65.62 20.19
N PRO A 128 -37.18 66.54 19.32
CA PRO A 128 -36.84 66.89 17.93
C PRO A 128 -36.20 68.30 17.83
N GLU A 129 -35.75 68.70 16.64
CA GLU A 129 -35.62 70.11 16.24
C GLU A 129 -36.33 70.32 14.89
N GLN A 130 -37.08 71.44 14.81
CA GLN A 130 -38.02 71.93 13.79
C GLN A 130 -39.51 71.63 14.04
#